data_AF-A0A352X462-F1
#
_entry.id   AF-A0A352X462-F1
#
_cell.length_a   1.000
_cell.length_b   1.000
_cell.length_c   1.000
_cell.angle_alpha   90.00
_cell.angle_beta   90.00
_cell.angle_gamma   90.00
#
_symmetry.space_group_name_H-M   'P 1'
#
loop_
_entity.id
_entity.type
_entity.pdbx_description
1 polymer ?
#
loop_
_entity_poly.entity_id
_entity_poly.type
_entity_poly.pdbx_seq_one_letter_code
_entity_poly.pdbx_strand_id
1 'polypeptide(L)'
;MGREEQLIEDWRQLTPEKQQKVVEFVKLLKSESETTSPESDFVPQTPLGKKLWKIRQRAIAAGLQLLNEDDIAQEIAARRGGYRDA
;
A
#
# COMPACT_ATOMS: atom_id res chain seq x y z
N MET A 1 -11.19 28.27 -17.51
CA MET A 1 -11.93 27.00 -17.54
C MET A 1 -11.52 26.18 -16.34
N GLY A 2 -12.44 25.43 -15.75
CA GLY A 2 -12.14 24.47 -14.70
C GLY A 2 -11.32 23.30 -15.25
N ARG A 3 -10.57 22.61 -14.37
CA ARG A 3 -9.76 21.44 -14.75
C ARG A 3 -10.60 20.30 -15.35
N GLU A 4 -11.82 20.12 -14.85
CA GLU A 4 -12.77 19.12 -15.35
C GLU A 4 -13.29 19.45 -16.74
N GLU A 5 -13.60 20.73 -17.00
CA GLU A 5 -14.07 21.21 -18.30
C GLU A 5 -13.00 21.01 -19.37
N GLN A 6 -11.74 21.31 -19.05
CA GLN A 6 -10.62 21.11 -19.98
C GLN A 6 -10.43 19.62 -20.34
N LEU A 7 -10.53 18.71 -19.36
CA LEU A 7 -10.43 17.27 -19.61
C LEU A 7 -11.53 16.74 -20.54
N ILE A 8 -12.76 17.24 -20.40
CA ILE A 8 -13.88 16.84 -21.27
C ILE A 8 -13.67 17.35 -22.69
N GLU A 9 -13.18 18.57 -22.85
CA GLU A 9 -12.88 19.15 -24.16
C GLU A 9 -11.76 18.37 -24.86
N ASP A 10 -10.64 18.15 -24.17
CA ASP A 10 -9.50 17.39 -24.69
C ASP A 10 -9.91 15.96 -25.07
N TRP A 11 -10.76 15.31 -24.28
CA TRP A 11 -11.30 13.97 -24.55
C TRP A 11 -12.10 13.91 -25.86
N ARG A 12 -12.95 14.92 -26.12
CA ARG A 12 -13.82 14.96 -27.31
C ARG A 12 -13.03 15.11 -28.60
N GLN A 13 -11.83 15.69 -28.54
CA GLN A 13 -10.94 15.88 -29.69
C GLN A 13 -10.11 14.62 -30.03
N LEU A 14 -10.16 13.57 -29.20
CA LEU A 14 -9.44 12.33 -29.42
C LEU A 14 -10.16 11.41 -30.44
N THR A 15 -9.38 10.59 -31.14
CA THR A 15 -9.92 9.50 -31.96
C THR A 15 -10.49 8.38 -31.07
N PRO A 16 -11.40 7.54 -31.59
CA PRO A 16 -12.00 6.45 -30.81
C PRO A 16 -10.97 5.51 -30.16
N GLU A 17 -9.86 5.23 -30.83
CA GLU A 17 -8.79 4.38 -30.32
C GLU A 17 -8.08 5.02 -29.13
N LYS A 18 -7.88 6.34 -29.16
CA LYS A 18 -7.26 7.08 -28.07
C LYS A 18 -8.21 7.25 -26.89
N GLN A 19 -9.50 7.44 -27.16
CA GLN A 19 -10.53 7.43 -26.11
C GLN A 19 -10.52 6.09 -25.36
N GLN A 20 -10.47 4.97 -26.09
CA GLN A 20 -10.39 3.64 -25.49
C GLN A 20 -9.18 3.48 -24.56
N LYS A 21 -7.99 3.97 -24.96
CA LYS A 21 -6.80 3.95 -24.09
C LYS A 21 -6.99 4.72 -22.79
N VAL A 22 -7.68 5.86 -22.83
CA VAL A 22 -7.95 6.64 -21.62
C VAL A 22 -8.99 5.94 -20.73
N VAL A 23 -9.99 5.24 -21.30
CA VAL A 23 -10.89 4.36 -20.50
C VAL A 23 -10.09 3.29 -19.77
N GLU A 24 -9.19 2.61 -20.46
CA GLU A 24 -8.34 1.56 -19.88
C GLU A 24 -7.44 2.12 -18.78
N PHE A 25 -6.85 3.30 -19.00
CA PHE A 25 -6.04 3.98 -18.01
C PHE A 25 -6.84 4.37 -16.76
N VAL A 26 -8.04 4.93 -16.93
CA VAL A 26 -8.93 5.24 -15.79
C VAL A 26 -9.32 3.97 -15.02
N LYS A 27 -9.54 2.86 -15.72
CA LYS A 27 -9.81 1.57 -15.08
C LYS A 27 -8.61 1.09 -14.27
N LEU A 28 -7.40 1.22 -14.81
CA LEU A 28 -6.15 0.91 -14.12
C LEU A 28 -5.98 1.78 -12.85
N LEU A 29 -6.15 3.09 -12.96
CA LEU A 29 -6.04 4.00 -11.82
C LEU A 29 -7.05 3.68 -10.71
N LYS A 30 -8.27 3.29 -11.07
CA LYS A 30 -9.27 2.84 -10.08
C LYS A 30 -8.83 1.58 -9.35
N SER A 31 -8.28 0.59 -10.08
CA SER A 31 -7.73 -0.62 -9.45
C SER A 31 -6.48 -0.36 -8.60
N GLU A 32 -5.61 0.58 -8.97
CA GLU A 32 -4.45 0.96 -8.16
C GLU A 32 -4.86 1.67 -6.87
N SER A 33 -5.89 2.53 -6.92
CA SER A 33 -6.36 3.27 -5.75
C SER A 33 -6.99 2.37 -4.67
N GLU A 34 -7.54 1.22 -5.04
CA GLU A 34 -8.02 0.19 -4.09
C GLU A 34 -6.88 -0.59 -3.41
N THR A 35 -5.64 -0.50 -3.92
CA THR A 35 -4.46 -1.19 -3.38
C THR A 35 -3.57 -0.32 -2.46
N THR A 36 -4.10 0.77 -1.90
CA THR A 36 -3.33 1.63 -0.96
C THR A 36 -3.15 1.07 0.45
N SER A 37 -3.37 -0.23 0.65
CA SER A 37 -2.64 -0.96 1.70
C SER A 37 -1.41 -1.58 1.06
N PRO A 38 -0.19 -1.37 1.59
CA PRO A 38 0.94 -2.24 1.29
C PRO A 38 0.64 -3.60 1.94
N GLU A 39 -0.38 -4.30 1.45
CA GLU A 39 -0.50 -5.73 1.64
C GLU A 39 0.66 -6.30 0.84
N SER A 40 1.76 -6.56 1.55
CA SER A 40 2.79 -7.44 1.04
C SER A 40 2.09 -8.63 0.38
N ASP A 41 2.47 -9.01 -0.84
CA ASP A 41 2.00 -10.22 -1.55
C ASP A 41 2.29 -11.54 -0.79
N PHE A 42 2.68 -11.44 0.47
CA PHE A 42 2.97 -12.53 1.38
C PHE A 42 1.69 -13.32 1.70
N VAL A 43 1.60 -14.50 1.09
CA VAL A 43 0.58 -15.50 1.44
C VAL A 43 1.21 -16.59 2.32
N PRO A 44 0.83 -16.70 3.62
CA PRO A 44 1.41 -17.70 4.51
C PRO A 44 0.99 -19.13 4.12
N GLN A 45 1.97 -20.01 3.90
CA GLN A 45 1.72 -21.38 3.44
C GLN A 45 1.45 -22.36 4.59
N THR A 46 2.17 -22.24 5.71
CA THR A 46 2.08 -23.18 6.83
C THR A 46 0.89 -22.89 7.75
N PRO A 47 0.35 -23.90 8.46
CA PRO A 47 -0.72 -23.68 9.44
C PRO A 47 -0.36 -22.63 10.50
N LEU A 48 0.88 -22.68 10.99
CA LEU A 48 1.40 -21.71 11.95
C LEU A 48 1.49 -20.31 11.33
N GLY A 49 2.03 -20.18 10.12
CA GLY A 49 2.11 -18.90 9.41
C GLY A 49 0.74 -18.26 9.21
N LYS A 50 -0.27 -19.06 8.83
CA LYS A 50 -1.66 -18.58 8.67
C LYS A 50 -2.24 -18.08 10.00
N LYS A 51 -1.94 -18.75 11.11
CA LYS A 51 -2.37 -18.32 12.45
C LYS A 51 -1.70 -17.00 12.86
N LEU A 52 -0.39 -16.89 12.69
CA LEU A 52 0.37 -15.68 13.02
C LEU A 52 -0.06 -14.48 12.17
N TRP A 53 -0.33 -14.70 10.87
CA TRP A 53 -0.83 -13.67 9.98
C TRP A 53 -2.18 -13.11 10.45
N LYS A 54 -3.14 -13.98 10.82
CA LYS A 54 -4.43 -13.55 11.38
C LYS A 54 -4.26 -12.73 12.67
N ILE A 55 -3.31 -13.10 13.53
CA ILE A 55 -3.03 -12.35 14.76
C ILE A 55 -2.47 -10.96 14.42
N ARG A 56 -1.50 -10.88 13.51
CA ARG A 56 -0.92 -9.60 13.05
C ARG A 56 -2.00 -8.67 12.50
N GLN A 57 -2.87 -9.17 11.61
CA GLN A 57 -3.93 -8.38 11.01
C GLN A 57 -4.91 -7.83 12.07
N ARG A 58 -5.29 -8.64 13.07
CA ARG A 58 -6.13 -8.19 14.19
C ARG A 58 -5.46 -7.10 15.02
N ALA A 59 -4.17 -7.22 15.29
CA ALA A 59 -3.43 -6.23 16.06
C ALA A 59 -3.35 -4.89 15.33
N ILE A 60 -3.03 -4.91 14.03
CA ILE A 60 -2.98 -3.71 13.19
C ILE A 60 -4.35 -3.04 13.12
N ALA A 61 -5.43 -3.81 12.91
CA ALA A 61 -6.79 -3.30 12.90
C ALA A 61 -7.22 -2.69 14.25
N ALA A 62 -6.65 -3.17 15.36
CA ALA A 62 -6.85 -2.60 16.69
C ALA A 62 -5.98 -1.34 16.97
N GLY A 63 -5.22 -0.87 15.97
CA GLY A 63 -4.41 0.34 16.06
C GLY A 63 -2.95 0.10 16.48
N LEU A 64 -2.50 -1.15 16.57
CA LEU A 64 -1.09 -1.44 16.82
C LEU A 64 -0.25 -1.08 15.59
N GLN A 65 0.70 -0.17 15.78
CA GLN A 65 1.65 0.20 14.72
C GLN A 65 2.82 -0.78 14.70
N LEU A 66 3.24 -1.15 13.49
CA LEU A 66 4.44 -1.96 13.31
C LEU A 66 5.68 -1.09 13.56
N LEU A 67 6.69 -1.69 14.18
CA LEU A 67 7.98 -1.05 14.38
C LEU A 67 8.62 -0.73 13.02
N ASN A 68 9.16 0.48 12.91
CA ASN A 68 10.03 0.84 11.79
C ASN A 68 11.47 0.31 12.02
N GLU A 69 12.39 0.61 11.12
CA GLU A 69 13.77 0.10 11.20
C GLU A 69 14.51 0.60 12.45
N ASP A 70 14.32 1.87 12.83
CA ASP A 70 14.94 2.46 14.01
C ASP A 70 14.40 1.83 15.30
N ASP A 71 13.07 1.67 15.37
CA ASP A 71 12.39 1.01 16.49
C ASP A 71 12.91 -0.43 16.68
N ILE A 72 13.11 -1.16 15.58
CA ILE A 72 13.66 -2.52 15.59
C ILE A 72 15.11 -2.50 16.10
N ALA A 73 15.94 -1.58 15.60
CA ALA A 73 17.33 -1.45 16.02
C ALA A 73 17.43 -1.16 17.53
N GLN A 74 16.59 -0.25 18.03
CA GLN A 74 16.50 0.07 19.45
C GLN A 74 16.06 -1.13 20.30
N GLU A 75 15.04 -1.87 19.86
CA GLU A 75 14.55 -3.06 20.56
C GLU A 75 15.61 -4.17 20.62
N ILE A 76 16.33 -4.38 19.52
CA ILE A 76 17.45 -5.34 19.46
C ILE A 76 18.55 -4.90 20.43
N ALA A 77 18.94 -3.62 20.43
CA ALA A 77 19.94 -3.09 21.35
C ALA A 77 19.50 -3.26 22.82
N ALA A 78 18.24 -2.96 23.15
CA ALA A 78 17.71 -3.11 24.51
C ALA A 78 17.70 -4.56 25.01
N ARG A 79 17.36 -5.52 24.13
CA ARG A 79 17.26 -6.94 24.50
C ARG A 79 18.57 -7.72 24.44
N ARG A 80 19.49 -7.32 23.55
CA ARG A 80 20.76 -8.02 23.31
C ARG A 80 21.99 -7.24 23.78
N GLY A 81 21.80 -6.18 24.56
CA GLY A 81 22.88 -5.42 25.19
C GLY A 81 23.70 -4.57 24.21
N GLY A 82 23.04 -3.99 23.20
CA GLY A 82 23.68 -3.07 22.26
C GLY A 82 24.30 -1.85 22.98
N TYR A 83 25.50 -1.47 22.54
CA TYR A 83 26.23 -0.32 23.09
C TYR A 83 25.45 0.97 22.80
N ARG A 84 25.13 1.72 23.85
CA ARG A 84 24.63 3.09 23.72
C ARG A 84 25.82 4.02 23.84
N ASP A 85 26.10 4.82 22.81
CA ASP A 85 26.96 5.98 22.99
C ASP A 85 26.26 6.92 24.00
N ALA A 86 27.00 7.28 25.05
CA ALA A 86 26.56 8.09 26.17
C ALA A 86 26.54 9.58 25.83
#